data_AF-H8Z7V2-F1
#
_entry.id   AF-H8Z7V2-F1
#
_cell.length_a   1.000
_cell.length_b   1.000
_cell.length_c   1.000
_cell.angle_alpha   90.00
_cell.angle_beta   90.00
_cell.angle_gamma   90.00
#
_symmetry.space_group_name_H-M   'P 1'
#
loop_
_entity.id
_entity.type
_entity.pdbx_description
1 polymer ?
#
loop_
_entity_poly.entity_id
_entity_poly.type
_entity_poly.pdbx_seq_one_letter_code
_entity_poly.pdbx_strand_id
1 'polypeptide(L)'
;MPRDNNRLSANDWLARIGLDEDGSNDLLLEDEPLDDLSGDPSAALQERFRQWQQAHRFKPGDLVVWKPGLMSKRYPRATQPAVVLEVLDQPVFDSERDAGSPYFREPLDLVLGLFVDEGPHRGDFLNWHYDSRRFQPWQPD
;
A
#
# COMPACT_ATOMS: atom_id res chain seq x y z
N MET A 1 -48.79 20.01 -4.60
CA MET A 1 -47.36 20.07 -4.27
C MET A 1 -46.82 18.66 -4.20
N PRO A 2 -46.18 18.12 -5.25
CA PRO A 2 -45.47 16.85 -5.15
C PRO A 2 -44.03 17.12 -4.73
N ARG A 3 -43.59 16.46 -3.65
CA ARG A 3 -42.18 16.33 -3.27
C ARG A 3 -41.62 15.18 -4.08
N ASP A 4 -40.92 15.47 -5.19
CA ASP A 4 -40.16 14.44 -5.89
C ASP A 4 -38.76 14.30 -5.29
N ASN A 5 -38.61 13.15 -4.64
CA ASN A 5 -37.48 12.67 -3.87
C ASN A 5 -36.37 12.21 -4.83
N ASN A 6 -35.66 13.14 -5.47
CA ASN A 6 -34.43 12.80 -6.18
C ASN A 6 -33.24 12.81 -5.20
N ARG A 7 -33.33 11.96 -4.18
CA ARG A 7 -32.19 11.65 -3.30
C ARG A 7 -31.46 10.49 -3.95
N LEU A 8 -30.40 10.81 -4.70
CA LEU A 8 -29.39 9.83 -5.07
C LEU A 8 -29.00 9.06 -3.80
N SER A 9 -29.02 7.73 -3.87
CA SER A 9 -28.45 6.90 -2.81
C SER A 9 -26.96 7.25 -2.66
N ALA A 10 -26.39 7.10 -1.46
CA ALA A 10 -24.95 7.28 -1.26
C ALA A 10 -24.15 6.43 -2.27
N ASN A 11 -24.61 5.20 -2.54
CA ASN A 11 -24.01 4.30 -3.52
C ASN A 11 -24.09 4.84 -4.97
N ASP A 12 -25.15 5.55 -5.34
CA ASP A 12 -25.29 6.14 -6.69
C ASP A 12 -24.39 7.39 -6.86
N TRP A 13 -23.98 8.02 -5.76
CA TRP A 13 -23.05 9.15 -5.76
C TRP A 13 -21.59 8.67 -5.84
N LEU A 14 -21.27 7.58 -5.14
CA LEU A 14 -19.97 6.91 -5.10
C LEU A 14 -19.56 6.29 -6.46
N ALA A 15 -20.49 5.59 -7.09
CA ALA A 15 -20.31 5.05 -8.45
C ALA A 15 -20.05 6.16 -9.50
N ARG A 16 -20.54 7.39 -9.24
CA ARG A 16 -20.41 8.51 -10.17
C ARG A 16 -19.07 9.26 -10.05
N ILE A 17 -18.40 9.15 -8.90
CA ILE A 17 -17.08 9.74 -8.64
C ILE A 17 -15.94 8.72 -8.79
N GLY A 18 -16.25 7.47 -9.16
CA GLY A 18 -15.25 6.41 -9.37
C GLY A 18 -14.66 5.85 -8.07
N LEU A 19 -15.37 6.02 -6.95
CA LEU A 19 -14.97 5.53 -5.64
C LEU A 19 -16.15 4.75 -5.08
N ASP A 20 -16.33 3.51 -5.50
CA ASP A 20 -17.27 2.62 -4.82
C ASP A 20 -16.72 2.30 -3.42
N GLU A 21 -17.54 2.49 -2.38
CA GLU A 21 -17.22 2.26 -0.95
C GLU A 21 -16.93 0.78 -0.61
N ASP A 22 -16.96 -0.11 -1.60
CA ASP A 22 -16.55 -1.50 -1.50
C ASP A 22 -15.33 -1.77 -2.40
N GLY A 23 -14.24 -1.04 -2.17
CA GLY A 23 -12.88 -1.51 -2.48
C GLY A 23 -12.43 -2.63 -1.53
N SER A 24 -13.37 -3.50 -1.20
CA SER A 24 -13.22 -4.72 -0.43
C SER A 24 -12.29 -5.65 -1.21
N ASN A 25 -11.00 -5.63 -0.85
CA ASN A 25 -10.07 -6.74 -1.01
C ASN A 25 -10.11 -7.48 -2.37
N ASP A 26 -9.77 -6.81 -3.48
CA ASP A 26 -9.52 -7.47 -4.78
C ASP A 26 -8.97 -6.39 -5.74
N LEU A 27 -7.82 -6.50 -6.39
CA LEU A 27 -7.31 -7.63 -7.17
C LEU A 27 -5.79 -7.57 -7.14
N LEU A 28 -5.17 -8.66 -6.68
CA LEU A 28 -3.76 -9.03 -6.92
C LEU A 28 -2.78 -7.87 -6.67
N LEU A 29 -2.35 -7.68 -5.41
CA LEU A 29 -0.96 -7.27 -5.20
C LEU A 29 -0.14 -8.21 -6.09
N GLU A 30 0.61 -7.64 -7.04
CA GLU A 30 1.21 -8.34 -8.20
C GLU A 30 1.57 -9.79 -7.87
N ASP A 31 1.20 -10.74 -8.76
CA ASP A 31 1.50 -12.19 -8.63
C ASP A 31 3.03 -12.41 -8.59
N GLU A 32 3.64 -12.03 -7.48
CA GLU A 32 5.01 -12.36 -7.12
C GLU A 32 5.04 -13.89 -7.08
N PRO A 33 5.82 -14.53 -7.96
CA PRO A 33 5.80 -15.97 -8.08
C PRO A 33 6.07 -16.61 -6.72
N LEU A 34 5.04 -17.27 -6.19
CA LEU A 34 5.08 -18.05 -4.95
C LEU A 34 5.71 -19.41 -5.25
N ASP A 35 6.86 -19.42 -5.92
CA ASP A 35 7.52 -20.61 -6.52
C ASP A 35 7.87 -21.72 -5.50
N ASP A 36 7.59 -21.53 -4.20
CA ASP A 36 7.91 -22.47 -3.12
C ASP A 36 6.81 -22.68 -2.07
N LEU A 37 5.56 -22.28 -2.32
CA LEU A 37 4.47 -22.59 -1.36
C LEU A 37 3.93 -24.02 -1.50
N SER A 38 4.33 -24.79 -2.50
CA SER A 38 3.90 -26.18 -2.69
C SER A 38 4.59 -27.20 -1.77
N GLY A 39 5.36 -26.74 -0.78
CA GLY A 39 6.10 -27.55 0.19
C GLY A 39 5.89 -27.10 1.65
N ASP A 40 6.95 -27.15 2.45
CA ASP A 40 6.97 -26.60 3.81
C ASP A 40 7.24 -25.09 3.77
N PRO A 41 6.25 -24.22 4.08
CA PRO A 41 6.42 -22.76 3.98
C PRO A 41 7.37 -22.20 5.04
N SER A 42 7.83 -23.01 6.00
CA SER A 42 8.66 -22.55 7.13
C SER A 42 9.92 -21.82 6.68
N ALA A 43 10.59 -22.28 5.62
CA ALA A 43 11.80 -21.64 5.10
C ALA A 43 11.49 -20.25 4.50
N ALA A 44 10.45 -20.14 3.68
CA ALA A 44 10.00 -18.88 3.11
C ALA A 44 9.57 -17.89 4.22
N LEU A 45 8.84 -18.37 5.23
CA LEU A 45 8.44 -17.54 6.38
C LEU A 45 9.64 -17.02 7.17
N GLN A 46 10.64 -17.87 7.43
CA GLN A 46 11.88 -17.46 8.09
C GLN A 46 12.62 -16.40 7.27
N GLU A 47 12.65 -16.54 5.95
CA GLU A 47 13.24 -15.54 5.07
C GLU A 47 12.49 -14.20 5.11
N ARG A 48 11.17 -14.21 4.95
CA ARG A 48 10.37 -12.97 5.05
C ARG A 48 10.51 -12.31 6.41
N PHE A 49 10.61 -13.10 7.48
CA PHE A 49 10.87 -12.60 8.82
C PHE A 49 12.25 -11.94 8.94
N ARG A 50 13.31 -12.54 8.38
CA ARG A 50 14.64 -11.91 8.33
C ARG A 50 14.60 -10.57 7.59
N GLN A 51 13.94 -10.53 6.44
CA GLN A 51 13.77 -9.30 5.66
C GLN A 51 12.99 -8.24 6.45
N TRP A 52 11.93 -8.64 7.15
CA TRP A 52 11.15 -7.75 8.03
C TRP A 52 12.00 -7.14 9.16
N GLN A 53 12.87 -7.94 9.77
CA GLN A 53 13.74 -7.48 10.86
C GLN A 53 14.85 -6.51 10.39
N GLN A 54 15.21 -6.55 9.11
CA GLN A 54 16.23 -5.66 8.53
C GLN A 54 15.67 -4.24 8.31
N ALA A 55 15.49 -3.47 9.37
CA ALA A 55 15.04 -2.08 9.24
C ALA A 55 16.11 -1.18 8.61
N HIS A 56 15.70 -0.35 7.65
CA HIS A 56 16.54 0.67 7.04
C HIS A 56 16.18 2.04 7.64
N ARG A 57 17.18 2.91 7.80
CA ARG A 57 16.94 4.32 8.17
C ARG A 57 16.86 5.15 6.90
N PHE A 58 15.69 5.72 6.65
CA PHE A 58 15.44 6.59 5.51
C PHE A 58 15.51 8.06 5.91
N LYS A 59 15.63 8.92 4.89
CA LYS A 59 15.47 10.38 5.00
C LYS A 59 14.74 10.90 3.75
N PRO A 60 14.14 12.11 3.83
CA PRO A 60 13.55 12.75 2.66
C PRO A 60 14.51 12.79 1.46
N GLY A 61 14.00 12.43 0.28
CA GLY A 61 14.75 12.36 -0.96
C GLY A 61 15.38 11.00 -1.27
N ASP A 62 15.41 10.04 -0.34
CA ASP A 62 15.86 8.68 -0.65
C ASP A 62 14.87 8.00 -1.61
N LEU A 63 15.39 7.20 -2.54
CA LEU A 63 14.57 6.32 -3.38
C LEU A 63 14.47 4.94 -2.72
N VAL A 64 13.26 4.42 -2.67
CA VAL A 64 12.94 3.15 -2.02
C VAL A 64 12.09 2.28 -2.91
N VAL A 65 12.12 0.98 -2.63
CA VAL A 65 11.30 -0.04 -3.27
C VAL A 65 10.85 -1.04 -2.21
N TRP A 66 9.77 -1.77 -2.50
CA TRP A 66 9.35 -2.86 -1.62
C TRP A 66 10.47 -3.87 -1.44
N LYS A 67 10.59 -4.39 -0.22
CA LYS A 67 11.25 -5.68 -0.03
C LYS A 67 10.42 -6.76 -0.70
N PRO A 68 11.05 -7.71 -1.40
CA PRO A 68 10.33 -8.82 -2.04
C PRO A 68 9.33 -9.48 -1.06
N GLY A 69 8.10 -9.71 -1.51
CA GLY A 69 7.05 -10.35 -0.71
C GLY A 69 6.58 -9.62 0.55
N LEU A 70 6.92 -8.34 0.75
CA LEU A 70 6.44 -7.52 1.89
C LEU A 70 5.50 -6.36 1.49
N MET A 71 5.02 -6.36 0.25
CA MET A 71 4.04 -5.38 -0.26
C MET A 71 2.70 -5.49 0.50
N SER A 72 2.13 -4.34 0.86
CA SER A 72 0.81 -4.26 1.55
C SER A 72 -0.22 -3.40 0.83
N LYS A 73 0.21 -2.64 -0.19
CA LYS A 73 -0.65 -1.70 -0.92
C LYS A 73 -0.29 -1.77 -2.41
N ARG A 74 -1.26 -1.47 -3.27
CA ARG A 74 -1.12 -1.47 -4.74
C ARG A 74 0.01 -0.59 -5.26
N TYR A 75 0.23 0.55 -4.61
CA TYR A 75 1.25 1.53 -4.97
C TYR A 75 2.29 1.63 -3.85
N PRO A 76 3.58 1.85 -4.16
CA PRO A 76 4.17 1.63 -5.49
C PRO A 76 3.99 0.18 -5.96
N ARG A 77 4.09 -0.09 -7.26
CA ARG A 77 4.20 -1.48 -7.77
C ARG A 77 5.46 -2.17 -7.22
N ALA A 78 5.54 -3.50 -7.25
CA ALA A 78 6.58 -4.24 -6.54
C ALA A 78 8.01 -3.77 -6.86
N THR A 79 8.28 -3.45 -8.13
CA THR A 79 9.59 -2.97 -8.62
C THR A 79 9.64 -1.47 -8.89
N GLN A 80 8.53 -0.76 -8.70
CA GLN A 80 8.45 0.68 -8.97
C GLN A 80 9.13 1.47 -7.84
N PRO A 81 10.09 2.35 -8.15
CA PRO A 81 10.68 3.22 -7.15
C PRO A 81 9.68 4.27 -6.67
N ALA A 82 9.74 4.59 -5.38
CA ALA A 82 9.07 5.74 -4.78
C ALA A 82 10.10 6.60 -4.05
N VAL A 83 9.80 7.90 -3.90
CA VAL A 83 10.66 8.84 -3.16
C VAL A 83 10.13 9.05 -1.74
N VAL A 84 11.02 9.06 -0.77
CA VAL A 84 10.68 9.42 0.62
C VAL A 84 10.38 10.91 0.68
N LEU A 85 9.16 11.26 1.05
CA LEU A 85 8.74 12.64 1.29
C LEU A 85 9.00 13.04 2.74
N GLU A 86 8.66 12.15 3.67
CA GLU A 86 8.74 12.40 5.10
C GLU A 86 8.95 11.09 5.87
N VAL A 87 9.67 11.19 6.99
CA VAL A 87 9.78 10.13 8.00
C VAL A 87 9.19 10.69 9.29
N LEU A 88 8.14 10.05 9.80
CA LEU A 88 7.38 10.53 10.95
C LEU A 88 8.03 10.06 12.25
N ASP A 89 8.22 10.99 13.20
CA ASP A 89 8.71 10.64 14.54
C ASP A 89 7.71 9.78 15.33
N GLN A 90 6.41 9.92 15.05
CA GLN A 90 5.35 9.11 15.62
C GLN A 90 4.52 8.50 14.49
N PRO A 91 4.39 7.16 14.42
CA PRO A 91 3.61 6.52 13.39
C PRO A 91 2.13 6.88 13.51
N VAL A 92 1.49 7.08 12.37
CA VAL A 92 0.03 7.16 12.29
C VAL A 92 -0.54 5.78 12.07
N PHE A 93 -1.73 5.54 12.61
CA PHE A 93 -2.46 4.29 12.41
C PHE A 93 -3.65 4.57 11.50
N ASP A 94 -3.89 3.66 10.56
CA ASP A 94 -5.06 3.73 9.71
C ASP A 94 -6.35 3.61 10.56
N SER A 95 -7.46 4.00 9.95
CA SER A 95 -8.82 3.90 10.49
C SER A 95 -9.36 2.47 10.57
N GLU A 96 -8.61 1.48 10.06
CA GLU A 96 -8.94 0.05 10.16
C GLU A 96 -9.22 -0.36 11.62
N ARG A 97 -10.38 -0.99 11.83
CA ARG A 97 -10.87 -1.36 13.17
C ARG A 97 -11.02 -2.87 13.36
N ASP A 98 -10.96 -3.65 12.29
CA ASP A 98 -11.07 -5.10 12.37
C ASP A 98 -9.73 -5.72 12.76
N ALA A 99 -9.65 -6.32 13.94
CA ALA A 99 -8.44 -7.02 14.39
C ALA A 99 -8.09 -8.26 13.55
N GLY A 100 -9.02 -8.76 12.72
CA GLY A 100 -8.76 -9.80 11.72
C GLY A 100 -8.05 -9.29 10.46
N SER A 101 -8.00 -7.96 10.25
CA SER A 101 -7.33 -7.34 9.11
C SER A 101 -5.81 -7.35 9.31
N PRO A 102 -5.01 -7.73 8.29
CA PRO A 102 -3.55 -7.69 8.36
C PRO A 102 -3.01 -6.25 8.49
N TYR A 103 -3.85 -5.24 8.25
CA TYR A 103 -3.51 -3.83 8.33
C TYR A 103 -3.97 -3.16 9.63
N PHE A 104 -4.59 -3.93 10.53
CA PHE A 104 -5.04 -3.42 11.83
C PHE A 104 -3.87 -2.88 12.64
N ARG A 105 -3.94 -1.58 12.96
CA ARG A 105 -2.89 -0.86 13.71
C ARG A 105 -1.50 -1.00 13.09
N GLU A 106 -1.41 -1.08 11.77
CA GLU A 106 -0.13 -0.98 11.07
C GLU A 106 0.52 0.39 11.40
N PRO A 107 1.79 0.41 11.86
CA PRO A 107 2.46 1.65 12.25
C PRO A 107 3.02 2.35 11.01
N LEU A 108 2.28 3.29 10.47
CA LEU A 108 2.68 4.00 9.26
C LEU A 108 3.57 5.20 9.64
N ASP A 109 4.87 5.05 9.45
CA ASP A 109 5.91 6.03 9.81
C ASP A 109 6.62 6.65 8.59
N LEU A 110 6.29 6.22 7.38
CA LEU A 110 6.94 6.64 6.14
C LEU A 110 5.93 7.21 5.15
N VAL A 111 6.16 8.42 4.67
CA VAL A 111 5.35 9.03 3.59
C VAL A 111 6.13 8.93 2.29
N LEU A 112 5.56 8.22 1.31
CA LEU A 112 6.17 8.06 0.00
C LEU A 112 5.39 8.79 -1.07
N GLY A 113 6.11 9.40 -2.00
CA GLY A 113 5.58 10.02 -3.20
C GLY A 113 5.93 9.20 -4.43
N LEU A 114 4.98 9.06 -5.36
CA LEU A 114 5.23 8.44 -6.66
C LEU A 114 4.24 8.93 -7.72
N PHE A 115 4.60 8.70 -8.98
CA PHE A 115 3.69 8.89 -10.10
C PHE A 115 2.81 7.66 -10.29
N VAL A 116 1.52 7.89 -10.49
CA VAL A 116 0.60 6.84 -10.94
C VAL A 116 0.69 6.73 -12.46
N ASP A 117 0.78 5.51 -12.98
CA ASP A 117 0.97 5.24 -14.41
C ASP A 117 -0.33 4.86 -15.14
N GLU A 118 -1.43 4.64 -14.40
CA GLU A 118 -2.73 4.19 -14.89
C GLU A 118 -3.92 4.90 -14.23
N GLY A 119 -5.09 4.84 -14.88
CA GLY A 119 -6.33 5.39 -14.34
C GLY A 119 -6.44 6.93 -14.40
N PRO A 120 -7.44 7.52 -13.73
CA PRO A 120 -7.74 8.95 -13.82
C PRO A 120 -6.62 9.88 -13.36
N HIS A 121 -5.74 9.38 -12.49
CA HIS A 121 -4.61 10.11 -11.89
C HIS A 121 -3.28 9.83 -12.58
N ARG A 122 -3.31 9.28 -13.80
CA ARG A 122 -2.08 8.99 -14.54
C ARG A 122 -1.24 10.25 -14.74
N GLY A 123 0.00 10.20 -14.27
CA GLY A 123 0.96 11.31 -14.33
C GLY A 123 0.90 12.24 -13.13
N ASP A 124 -0.08 12.09 -12.23
CA ASP A 124 -0.13 12.86 -10.99
C ASP A 124 0.92 12.35 -9.99
N PHE A 125 1.52 13.29 -9.26
CA PHE A 125 2.39 12.98 -8.13
C PHE A 125 1.54 12.89 -6.86
N LEU A 126 1.33 11.65 -6.39
CA LEU A 126 0.49 11.34 -5.24
C LEU A 126 1.33 10.79 -4.09
N ASN A 127 0.76 10.81 -2.88
CA ASN A 127 1.45 10.34 -1.69
C ASN A 127 0.56 9.43 -0.83
N TRP A 128 1.22 8.49 -0.13
CA TRP A 128 0.59 7.55 0.79
C TRP A 128 1.51 7.30 1.99
N HIS A 129 0.92 6.78 3.06
CA HIS A 129 1.60 6.40 4.29
C HIS A 129 1.87 4.89 4.31
N TYR A 130 3.04 4.51 4.83
CA TYR A 130 3.56 3.16 4.82
C TYR A 130 4.34 2.83 6.10
N ASP A 131 4.49 1.54 6.36
CA ASP A 131 5.44 1.00 7.34
C ASP A 131 6.84 0.90 6.73
N SER A 132 7.80 1.65 7.25
CA SER A 132 9.18 1.72 6.78
C SER A 132 9.89 0.35 6.75
N ARG A 133 9.48 -0.60 7.59
CA ARG A 133 10.10 -1.94 7.68
C ARG A 133 9.90 -2.76 6.41
N ARG A 134 8.90 -2.41 5.59
CA ARG A 134 8.58 -3.09 4.32
C ARG A 134 9.44 -2.64 3.14
N PHE A 135 10.22 -1.57 3.30
CA PHE A 135 10.98 -0.96 2.22
C PHE A 135 12.48 -1.21 2.36
N GLN A 136 13.16 -1.21 1.21
CA GLN A 136 14.61 -1.21 1.09
C GLN A 136 15.05 -0.06 0.16
N PRO A 137 16.31 0.41 0.25
CA PRO A 137 16.85 1.36 -0.71
C PRO A 137 16.72 0.82 -2.14
N TRP A 138 16.22 1.65 -3.04
CA TRP A 138 16.19 1.31 -4.46
C TRP A 138 17.60 1.42 -5.05
N GLN A 139 17.97 0.46 -5.88
CA GLN A 139 19.22 0.46 -6.63
C GLN A 139 18.88 0.41 -8.13
N PRO A 140 19.45 1.30 -8.95
CA PRO A 140 19.36 1.15 -10.40
C PRO A 140 20.13 -0.10 -10.82
N ASP A 141 19.55 -0.86 -11.75
CA ASP A 141 20.24 -1.96 -12.44
C ASP A 141 21.42 -1.45 -13.29
#